data_AF-A0AAJ3CDV1-F1
#
_entry.id   AF-A0AAJ3CDV1-F1
#
_cell.length_a   1.000
_cell.length_b   1.000
_cell.length_c   1.000
_cell.angle_alpha   90.00
_cell.angle_beta   90.00
_cell.angle_gamma   90.00
#
_symmetry.space_group_name_H-M   'P 1'
#
loop_
_entity.id
_entity.type
_entity.pdbx_description
1 polymer ?
#
loop_
_entity_poly.entity_id
_entity_poly.type
_entity_poly.pdbx_seq_one_letter_code
_entity_poly.pdbx_strand_id
1 'polypeptide(L)'
;MRLFHKFVLLTLSMLFAACSTPVPRAAPSAPPQALFKGTDVSETDVIARSQQEGCQLIPYDTKRSTCVDQNAGLHEPTACDALACQKAAGNAANRLRLAAWQSCVDRRTLINGAFDSTLKDLDAFKRGPSYKNWNQPGKNAMATLITKIKAGQPGHAIALKNATSTLKDCKKIVN
;
A
#
# COMPACT_ATOMS: atom_id res chain seq x y z
N MET A 1 40.17 67.88 13.24
CA MET A 1 38.97 67.65 14.06
C MET A 1 38.90 66.18 14.39
N ARG A 2 39.00 65.85 15.68
CA ARG A 2 38.78 64.52 16.25
C ARG A 2 37.28 64.32 16.51
N LEU A 3 36.87 63.04 16.56
CA LEU A 3 35.59 62.53 17.10
C LEU A 3 34.40 62.95 16.22
N PHE A 4 33.53 62.08 15.71
CA PHE A 4 32.76 61.04 16.39
C PHE A 4 32.29 60.06 15.31
N HIS A 5 32.72 58.80 15.35
CA HIS A 5 31.95 57.69 14.76
C HIS A 5 32.12 56.51 15.72
N LYS A 6 31.27 56.52 16.74
CA LYS A 6 31.23 55.58 17.85
C LYS A 6 29.78 55.10 17.92
N PHE A 7 29.60 53.78 17.99
CA PHE A 7 28.33 53.06 18.21
C PHE A 7 27.40 53.11 16.98
N VAL A 8 27.00 52.00 16.37
CA VAL A 8 26.32 50.84 16.96
C VAL A 8 26.65 49.60 16.10
N LEU A 9 27.70 48.88 16.48
CA LEU A 9 27.99 47.52 16.03
C LEU A 9 27.98 46.67 17.30
N LEU A 10 26.79 46.29 17.77
CA LEU A 10 26.52 45.25 18.77
C LEU A 10 25.09 45.44 19.26
N THR A 11 24.19 44.59 18.74
CA THR A 11 22.98 44.02 19.37
C THR A 11 21.90 43.83 18.32
N LEU A 12 22.03 42.79 17.48
CA LEU A 12 20.87 42.04 17.00
C LEU A 12 21.27 40.59 16.67
N SER A 13 22.01 39.99 17.60
CA SER A 13 22.06 38.54 17.74
C SER A 13 21.01 38.17 18.77
N MET A 14 19.89 37.63 18.30
CA MET A 14 19.07 36.58 18.91
C MET A 14 17.64 36.68 18.37
N LEU A 15 17.05 35.51 18.16
CA LEU A 15 15.66 35.25 17.79
C LEU A 15 15.39 35.26 16.29
N PHE A 16 15.72 34.15 15.62
CA PHE A 16 14.73 33.29 14.94
C PHE A 16 15.35 31.92 14.66
N ALA A 17 15.74 31.21 15.73
CA ALA A 17 15.74 29.75 15.70
C ALA A 17 14.31 29.30 16.04
N ALA A 18 13.38 29.49 15.10
CA ALA A 18 12.10 28.78 15.17
C ALA A 18 12.40 27.33 14.79
N CYS A 19 12.73 26.53 15.80
CA CYS A 19 12.77 25.09 15.70
C CYS A 19 11.44 24.64 15.10
N SER A 20 11.46 24.21 13.84
CA SER A 20 10.38 23.40 13.28
C SER A 20 10.40 22.10 14.08
N THR A 21 9.67 22.07 15.20
CA THR A 21 9.35 20.80 15.85
C THR A 21 8.67 19.95 14.78
N PRO A 22 9.20 18.75 14.46
CA PRO A 22 8.44 17.83 13.64
C PRO A 22 7.11 17.65 14.34
N VAL A 23 6.00 17.91 13.63
CA VAL A 23 4.67 17.54 14.10
C VAL A 23 4.80 16.11 14.60
N PRO A 24 4.44 15.80 15.87
CA PRO A 24 4.43 14.44 16.33
C PRO A 24 3.51 13.68 15.38
N ARG A 25 4.10 12.86 14.51
CA ARG A 25 3.34 11.92 13.71
C ARG A 25 2.61 11.08 14.74
N ALA A 26 1.29 11.27 14.83
CA ALA A 26 0.45 10.44 15.66
C ALA A 26 0.89 9.01 15.42
N ALA A 27 1.29 8.32 16.49
CA ALA A 27 1.62 6.91 16.37
C ALA A 27 0.46 6.27 15.60
N PRO A 28 0.73 5.51 14.52
CA PRO A 28 -0.34 4.83 13.83
C PRO A 28 -1.09 4.07 14.90
N SER A 29 -2.38 4.37 15.05
CA SER A 29 -3.28 3.68 15.95
C SER A 29 -2.98 2.20 15.76
N ALA A 30 -2.56 1.53 16.83
CA ALA A 30 -2.14 0.13 16.75
C ALA A 30 -3.17 -0.61 15.89
N PRO A 31 -2.75 -1.29 14.82
CA PRO A 31 -3.70 -2.03 14.00
C PRO A 31 -4.47 -2.94 14.96
N PRO A 32 -5.81 -2.99 14.88
CA PRO A 32 -6.61 -3.82 15.78
C PRO A 32 -5.99 -5.21 15.75
N GLN A 33 -5.48 -5.66 16.90
CA GLN A 33 -4.74 -6.91 16.99
C GLN A 33 -5.67 -8.05 16.56
N ALA A 34 -5.23 -8.86 15.60
CA ALA A 34 -5.86 -10.12 15.24
C ALA A 34 -6.13 -10.95 16.50
N LEU A 35 -7.39 -10.94 16.92
CA LEU A 35 -7.91 -11.73 18.03
C LEU A 35 -8.05 -13.22 17.68
N PHE A 36 -7.69 -13.65 16.46
CA PHE A 36 -8.06 -14.96 15.94
C PHE A 36 -6.97 -15.65 15.13
N LYS A 37 -6.84 -16.97 15.34
CA LYS A 37 -5.97 -17.86 14.57
C LYS A 37 -6.43 -17.90 13.11
N GLY A 38 -5.59 -17.41 12.20
CA GLY A 38 -5.43 -17.78 10.77
C GLY A 38 -6.64 -17.73 9.81
N THR A 39 -7.79 -18.26 10.22
CA THR A 39 -9.00 -18.47 9.41
C THR A 39 -10.27 -17.94 10.07
N ASP A 40 -10.25 -17.63 11.36
CA ASP A 40 -11.42 -17.03 12.03
C ASP A 40 -11.46 -15.52 11.75
N VAL A 41 -12.55 -15.09 11.12
CA VAL A 41 -12.90 -13.68 10.94
C VAL A 41 -13.98 -13.32 11.93
N SER A 42 -13.84 -12.17 12.59
CA SER A 42 -14.86 -11.68 13.52
C SER A 42 -15.95 -10.90 12.79
N GLU A 43 -17.18 -10.97 13.28
CA GLU A 43 -18.32 -10.21 12.75
C GLU A 43 -18.04 -8.70 12.82
N THR A 44 -17.49 -8.23 13.94
CA THR A 44 -17.14 -6.81 14.14
C THR A 44 -16.07 -6.33 13.16
N ASP A 45 -15.01 -7.11 12.93
CA ASP A 45 -13.99 -6.71 11.95
C ASP A 45 -14.57 -6.74 10.54
N VAL A 46 -15.35 -7.74 10.14
CA VAL A 46 -16.01 -7.75 8.82
C VAL A 46 -16.91 -6.54 8.62
N ILE A 47 -17.68 -6.13 9.63
CA ILE A 47 -18.49 -4.90 9.59
C ILE A 47 -17.58 -3.68 9.37
N ALA A 48 -16.54 -3.51 10.17
CA ALA A 48 -15.62 -2.39 10.06
C ALA A 48 -14.92 -2.34 8.68
N ARG A 49 -14.43 -3.49 8.18
CA ARG A 49 -13.72 -3.62 6.90
C ARG A 49 -14.64 -3.40 5.70
N SER A 50 -15.92 -3.77 5.79
CA SER A 50 -16.88 -3.58 4.69
C SER A 50 -17.07 -2.10 4.31
N GLN A 51 -16.76 -1.19 5.23
CA GLN A 51 -16.81 0.26 5.03
C GLN A 51 -15.52 0.84 4.44
N GLN A 52 -14.46 0.04 4.33
CA GLN A 52 -13.16 0.46 3.84
C GLN A 52 -13.02 0.22 2.33
N GLU A 53 -11.85 0.56 1.79
CA GLU A 53 -11.48 0.38 0.38
C GLU A 53 -10.06 -0.20 0.23
N GLY A 54 -9.77 -0.74 -0.95
CA GLY A 54 -8.45 -1.30 -1.28
C GLY A 54 -8.00 -2.40 -0.31
N CYS A 55 -6.72 -2.38 0.09
CA CYS A 55 -6.17 -3.40 1.01
C CYS A 55 -6.88 -3.45 2.36
N GLN A 56 -7.55 -2.37 2.78
CA GLN A 56 -8.26 -2.31 4.06
C GLN A 56 -9.55 -3.13 4.06
N LEU A 57 -9.98 -3.66 2.90
CA LEU A 57 -11.06 -4.65 2.79
C LEU A 57 -10.66 -6.03 3.32
N ILE A 58 -9.37 -6.31 3.54
CA ILE A 58 -8.92 -7.65 3.95
C ILE A 58 -9.06 -7.80 5.48
N PRO A 59 -9.92 -8.71 5.98
CA PRO A 59 -10.12 -8.87 7.42
C PRO A 59 -9.03 -9.74 8.09
N TYR A 60 -8.19 -10.42 7.29
CA TYR A 60 -7.06 -11.20 7.80
C TYR A 60 -5.82 -10.32 7.95
N ASP A 61 -5.42 -10.02 9.18
CA ASP A 61 -4.33 -9.09 9.50
C ASP A 61 -3.05 -9.32 8.70
N THR A 62 -2.53 -10.55 8.65
CA THR A 62 -1.28 -10.86 7.93
C THR A 62 -1.40 -10.59 6.44
N LYS A 63 -2.55 -10.93 5.83
CA LYS A 63 -2.81 -10.69 4.40
C LYS A 63 -3.02 -9.21 4.12
N ARG A 64 -3.69 -8.50 5.04
CA ARG A 64 -3.89 -7.06 4.97
C ARG A 64 -2.56 -6.33 5.06
N SER A 65 -1.71 -6.64 6.04
CA SER A 65 -0.37 -6.06 6.17
C SER A 65 0.43 -6.29 4.90
N THR A 66 0.47 -7.52 4.41
CA THR A 66 1.14 -7.84 3.14
C THR A 66 0.62 -6.96 2.00
N CYS A 67 -0.69 -6.86 1.82
CA CYS A 67 -1.26 -6.00 0.78
C CYS A 67 -0.84 -4.52 0.97
N VAL A 68 -0.95 -3.99 2.18
CA VAL A 68 -0.60 -2.59 2.51
C VAL A 68 0.88 -2.33 2.22
N ASP A 69 1.78 -3.19 2.71
CA ASP A 69 3.22 -3.06 2.55
C ASP A 69 3.62 -3.15 1.08
N GLN A 70 3.03 -4.11 0.34
CA GLN A 70 3.28 -4.25 -1.09
C GLN A 70 2.67 -3.11 -1.91
N ASN A 71 1.64 -2.42 -1.40
CA ASN A 71 1.02 -1.27 -2.07
C ASN A 71 1.75 0.06 -1.77
N ALA A 72 2.45 0.16 -0.63
CA ALA A 72 3.16 1.36 -0.20
C ALA A 72 4.33 1.72 -1.12
N GLY A 73 4.21 2.79 -1.90
CA GLY A 73 5.22 3.16 -2.90
C GLY A 73 5.16 2.30 -4.17
N LEU A 74 4.02 1.65 -4.45
CA LEU A 74 3.84 0.85 -5.68
C LEU A 74 3.94 1.72 -6.94
N HIS A 75 3.51 2.97 -6.82
CA HIS A 75 3.49 3.99 -7.87
C HIS A 75 4.71 4.93 -7.78
N GLU A 76 5.86 4.39 -7.40
CA GLU A 76 7.12 5.13 -7.41
C GLU A 76 8.00 4.71 -8.60
N PRO A 77 9.00 5.53 -9.00
CA PRO A 77 9.91 5.21 -10.11
C PRO A 77 10.73 3.93 -9.93
N THR A 78 10.79 3.39 -8.71
CA THR A 78 11.43 2.12 -8.34
C THR A 78 10.50 0.92 -8.49
N ALA A 79 9.26 1.13 -8.92
CA ALA A 79 8.25 0.11 -9.13
C ALA A 79 7.43 0.41 -10.40
N CYS A 80 6.11 0.63 -10.27
CA CYS A 80 5.21 0.66 -11.42
C CYS A 80 5.19 1.98 -12.21
N ASP A 81 5.74 3.06 -11.65
CA ASP A 81 5.85 4.35 -12.33
C ASP A 81 7.24 4.55 -12.98
N ALA A 82 8.05 3.48 -13.00
CA ALA A 82 9.31 3.46 -13.73
C ALA A 82 9.10 3.72 -15.21
N LEU A 83 10.02 4.47 -15.83
CA LEU A 83 10.02 4.60 -17.29
C LEU A 83 10.20 3.22 -17.94
N ALA A 84 9.54 3.02 -19.09
CA ALA A 84 9.78 1.84 -19.90
C ALA A 84 11.25 1.77 -20.37
N CYS A 85 11.78 0.56 -20.53
CA CYS A 85 13.12 0.38 -21.08
C CYS A 85 13.17 0.81 -22.55
N GLN A 86 14.27 1.41 -22.97
CA GLN A 86 14.42 2.03 -24.29
C GLN A 86 15.84 1.82 -24.79
N LYS A 87 16.02 1.49 -26.07
CA LYS A 87 17.36 1.29 -26.67
C LYS A 87 18.28 2.51 -26.47
N ALA A 88 17.74 3.72 -26.55
CA ALA A 88 18.50 4.96 -26.40
C ALA A 88 18.92 5.28 -24.95
N ALA A 89 18.34 4.64 -23.93
CA ALA A 89 18.64 4.94 -22.52
C ALA A 89 20.01 4.41 -22.05
N GLY A 90 20.62 3.51 -22.83
CA GLY A 90 21.87 2.84 -22.46
C GLY A 90 21.69 1.71 -21.43
N ASN A 91 22.70 0.86 -21.32
CA ASN A 91 22.63 -0.39 -20.57
C ASN A 91 22.39 -0.19 -19.07
N ALA A 92 23.07 0.79 -18.45
CA ALA A 92 22.94 1.05 -17.02
C ALA A 92 21.51 1.49 -16.64
N ALA A 93 20.94 2.44 -17.39
CA ALA A 93 19.58 2.91 -17.14
C ALA A 93 18.54 1.81 -17.36
N ASN A 94 18.70 1.00 -18.42
CA ASN A 94 17.76 -0.10 -18.68
C ASN A 94 17.83 -1.22 -17.63
N ARG A 95 19.00 -1.46 -17.00
CA ARG A 95 19.09 -2.39 -15.86
C ARG A 95 18.30 -1.91 -14.65
N LEU A 96 18.36 -0.61 -14.33
CA LEU A 96 17.58 -0.02 -13.25
C LEU A 96 16.08 -0.09 -13.53
N ARG A 97 15.67 0.26 -14.75
CA ARG A 97 14.27 0.15 -15.20
C ARG A 97 13.78 -1.31 -15.17
N LEU A 98 14.62 -2.27 -15.57
CA LEU A 98 14.29 -3.70 -15.49
C LEU A 98 14.02 -4.13 -14.05
N ALA A 99 14.88 -3.74 -13.11
CA ALA A 99 14.70 -4.04 -11.70
C ALA A 99 13.40 -3.42 -11.15
N ALA A 100 13.08 -2.18 -11.54
CA ALA A 100 11.85 -1.52 -11.14
C ALA A 100 10.59 -2.23 -11.68
N TRP A 101 10.59 -2.62 -12.96
CA TRP A 101 9.47 -3.38 -13.53
C TRP A 101 9.32 -4.78 -12.93
N GLN A 102 10.43 -5.44 -12.54
CA GLN A 102 10.39 -6.70 -11.80
C GLN A 102 9.73 -6.48 -10.42
N SER A 103 10.17 -5.46 -9.68
CA SER A 103 9.56 -5.04 -8.41
C SER A 103 8.06 -4.77 -8.56
N CYS A 104 7.64 -4.04 -9.60
CA CYS A 104 6.21 -3.82 -9.88
C CYS A 104 5.43 -5.13 -10.05
N VAL A 105 5.94 -6.08 -10.84
CA VAL A 105 5.27 -7.36 -11.09
C VAL A 105 5.17 -8.19 -9.81
N ASP A 106 6.25 -8.29 -9.04
CA ASP A 106 6.30 -9.10 -7.82
C ASP A 106 5.29 -8.56 -6.79
N ARG A 107 5.28 -7.25 -6.59
CA ARG A 107 4.36 -6.57 -5.66
C ARG A 107 2.90 -6.71 -6.09
N ARG A 108 2.60 -6.48 -7.39
CA ARG A 108 1.24 -6.67 -7.94
C ARG A 108 0.76 -8.11 -7.80
N THR A 109 1.66 -9.08 -7.94
CA THR A 109 1.36 -10.50 -7.76
C THR A 109 0.96 -10.79 -6.31
N LEU A 110 1.72 -10.28 -5.34
CA LEU A 110 1.43 -10.45 -3.92
C LEU A 110 0.11 -9.77 -3.52
N ILE A 111 -0.15 -8.56 -4.00
CA ILE A 111 -1.42 -7.85 -3.77
C ILE A 111 -2.60 -8.65 -4.34
N ASN A 112 -2.50 -9.10 -5.60
CA ASN A 112 -3.55 -9.88 -6.22
C ASN A 112 -3.79 -11.21 -5.47
N GLY A 113 -2.71 -11.89 -5.09
CA GLY A 113 -2.78 -13.11 -4.28
C GLY A 113 -3.45 -12.90 -2.92
N ALA A 114 -3.22 -11.76 -2.26
CA ALA A 114 -3.87 -11.42 -1.00
C ALA A 114 -5.40 -11.30 -1.15
N PHE A 115 -5.89 -10.65 -2.21
CA PHE A 115 -7.33 -10.57 -2.49
C PHE A 115 -7.92 -11.92 -2.90
N ASP A 116 -7.27 -12.65 -3.80
CA ASP A 116 -7.73 -13.97 -4.27
C ASP A 116 -7.85 -14.97 -3.12
N SER A 117 -6.83 -15.03 -2.26
CA SER A 117 -6.85 -15.88 -1.06
C SER A 117 -7.88 -15.41 -0.04
N THR A 118 -8.07 -14.10 0.13
CA THR A 118 -9.11 -13.57 1.01
C THR A 118 -10.50 -14.00 0.57
N LEU A 119 -10.83 -13.92 -0.72
CA LEU A 119 -12.12 -14.37 -1.23
C LEU A 119 -12.36 -15.86 -0.98
N LYS A 120 -11.35 -16.71 -1.25
CA LYS A 120 -11.45 -18.15 -1.02
C LYS A 120 -11.75 -18.46 0.44
N ASP A 121 -11.05 -17.80 1.37
CA ASP A 121 -11.21 -18.04 2.80
C ASP A 121 -12.55 -17.51 3.31
N LEU A 122 -13.02 -16.36 2.83
CA LEU A 122 -14.36 -15.84 3.18
C LEU A 122 -15.47 -16.76 2.66
N ASP A 123 -15.35 -17.27 1.43
CA ASP A 123 -16.31 -18.23 0.88
C ASP A 123 -16.29 -19.57 1.63
N ALA A 124 -15.13 -20.00 2.14
CA ALA A 124 -15.02 -21.16 3.02
C ALA A 124 -15.65 -20.90 4.40
N PHE A 125 -15.35 -19.74 5.03
CA PHE A 125 -15.89 -19.34 6.32
C PHE A 125 -17.43 -19.28 6.30
N LYS A 126 -18.02 -18.77 5.22
CA LYS A 126 -19.49 -18.72 5.03
C LYS A 126 -20.17 -20.09 5.04
N ARG A 127 -19.44 -21.18 4.78
CA ARG A 127 -19.97 -22.55 4.85
C ARG A 127 -19.90 -23.13 6.27
N GLY A 128 -19.11 -22.52 7.15
CA GLY A 128 -18.90 -22.95 8.52
C GLY A 128 -20.08 -22.63 9.45
N PRO A 129 -20.15 -23.29 10.62
CA PRO A 129 -21.19 -23.05 11.61
C PRO A 129 -21.12 -21.65 12.23
N SER A 130 -19.92 -21.09 12.41
CA SER A 130 -19.71 -19.77 13.01
C SER A 130 -20.48 -18.65 12.29
N TYR A 131 -20.47 -18.67 10.95
CA TYR A 131 -21.19 -17.68 10.14
C TYR A 131 -22.72 -17.80 10.23
N LYS A 132 -23.26 -19.00 10.46
CA LYS A 132 -24.71 -19.20 10.55
C LYS A 132 -25.32 -18.42 11.72
N ASN A 133 -24.56 -18.32 12.81
CA ASN A 133 -24.94 -17.63 14.03
C ASN A 133 -24.78 -16.11 13.96
N TRP A 134 -24.20 -15.56 12.89
CA TRP A 134 -24.10 -14.12 12.71
C TRP A 134 -25.48 -13.47 12.52
N ASN A 135 -25.60 -12.23 13.00
CA ASN A 135 -26.82 -11.46 12.82
C ASN A 135 -26.92 -10.91 11.37
N GLN A 136 -28.08 -10.33 11.04
CA GLN A 136 -28.30 -9.80 9.69
C GLN A 136 -27.30 -8.69 9.30
N PRO A 137 -26.96 -7.72 10.17
CA PRO A 137 -25.88 -6.77 9.91
C PRO A 137 -24.55 -7.43 9.51
N GLY A 138 -24.09 -8.46 10.23
CA GLY A 138 -22.86 -9.16 9.91
C GLY A 138 -22.92 -9.87 8.56
N LYS A 139 -24.04 -10.53 8.25
CA LYS A 139 -24.28 -11.18 6.94
C LYS A 139 -24.28 -10.18 5.79
N ASN A 140 -24.90 -9.02 5.99
CA ASN A 140 -24.90 -7.94 5.01
C ASN A 140 -23.50 -7.37 4.80
N ALA A 141 -22.75 -7.12 5.88
CA ALA A 141 -21.37 -6.63 5.79
C ALA A 141 -20.46 -7.62 5.05
N MET A 142 -20.58 -8.92 5.32
CA MET A 142 -19.86 -9.97 4.59
C MET A 142 -20.17 -9.93 3.08
N ALA A 143 -21.43 -9.76 2.69
CA ALA A 143 -21.83 -9.66 1.30
C ALA A 143 -21.25 -8.40 0.61
N THR A 144 -21.29 -7.26 1.30
CA THR A 144 -20.69 -6.00 0.83
C THR A 144 -19.18 -6.14 0.65
N LEU A 145 -18.48 -6.71 1.65
CA LEU A 145 -17.04 -6.93 1.62
C LEU A 145 -16.62 -7.76 0.39
N ILE A 146 -17.27 -8.91 0.19
CA ILE A 146 -17.01 -9.79 -0.95
C ILE A 146 -17.28 -9.08 -2.28
N THR A 147 -18.38 -8.32 -2.37
CA THR A 147 -18.73 -7.56 -3.57
C THR A 147 -17.66 -6.53 -3.92
N LYS A 148 -17.19 -5.75 -2.94
CA LYS A 148 -16.13 -4.76 -3.14
C LYS A 148 -14.83 -5.40 -3.60
N ILE A 149 -14.41 -6.50 -2.96
CA ILE A 149 -13.19 -7.21 -3.37
C ILE A 149 -13.32 -7.73 -4.81
N LYS A 150 -14.44 -8.35 -5.17
CA LYS A 150 -14.69 -8.85 -6.53
C LYS A 150 -14.73 -7.73 -7.58
N ALA A 151 -15.29 -6.57 -7.23
CA ALA A 151 -15.33 -5.42 -8.12
C ALA A 151 -13.93 -4.86 -8.45
N GLY A 152 -12.97 -4.95 -7.51
CA GLY A 152 -11.59 -4.50 -7.71
C GLY A 152 -10.71 -5.48 -8.51
N GLN A 153 -11.00 -6.78 -8.47
CA GLN A 153 -10.17 -7.82 -9.10
C GLN A 153 -9.86 -7.61 -10.59
N PRO A 154 -10.83 -7.24 -11.46
CA PRO A 154 -10.54 -7.00 -12.87
C PRO A 154 -9.48 -5.91 -13.08
N GLY A 155 -9.53 -4.83 -12.29
CA GLY A 155 -8.55 -3.76 -12.34
C GLY A 155 -7.16 -4.21 -11.93
N HIS A 156 -7.05 -4.99 -10.85
CA HIS A 156 -5.78 -5.56 -10.40
C HIS A 156 -5.19 -6.53 -11.43
N ALA A 157 -6.02 -7.39 -12.04
CA ALA A 157 -5.59 -8.34 -13.06
C ALA A 157 -5.07 -7.63 -14.32
N ILE A 158 -5.76 -6.60 -14.80
CA ILE A 158 -5.31 -5.80 -15.95
C ILE A 158 -3.98 -5.12 -15.64
N ALA A 159 -3.85 -4.51 -14.46
CA ALA A 159 -2.63 -3.82 -14.09
C ALA A 159 -1.42 -4.77 -13.95
N LEU A 160 -1.62 -5.97 -13.41
CA LEU A 160 -0.58 -7.02 -13.37
C LEU A 160 -0.20 -7.51 -14.77
N LYS A 161 -1.19 -7.72 -15.65
CA LYS A 161 -0.95 -8.09 -17.05
C LYS A 161 -0.09 -7.04 -17.76
N ASN A 162 -0.43 -5.75 -17.60
CA ASN A 162 0.32 -4.65 -18.20
C ASN A 162 1.76 -4.59 -17.67
N ALA A 163 1.95 -4.65 -16.35
CA ALA A 163 3.28 -4.68 -15.75
C ALA A 163 4.13 -5.86 -16.25
N THR A 164 3.51 -7.04 -16.38
CA THR A 164 4.17 -8.24 -16.91
C THR A 164 4.59 -8.06 -18.37
N SER A 165 3.73 -7.43 -19.18
CA SER A 165 4.05 -7.11 -20.58
C SER A 165 5.24 -6.15 -20.65
N THR A 166 5.22 -5.06 -19.88
CA THR A 166 6.31 -4.08 -19.87
C THR A 166 7.63 -4.69 -19.40
N LEU A 167 7.60 -5.53 -18.37
CA LEU A 167 8.77 -6.28 -17.91
C LEU A 167 9.32 -7.18 -19.02
N LYS A 168 8.45 -7.91 -19.74
CA LYS A 168 8.86 -8.78 -20.86
C LYS A 168 9.51 -7.96 -21.97
N ASP A 169 8.95 -6.81 -22.32
CA ASP A 169 9.52 -5.94 -23.34
C ASP A 169 10.85 -5.34 -22.90
N CYS A 170 10.98 -4.98 -21.61
CA CYS A 170 12.26 -4.55 -21.07
C CYS A 170 13.35 -5.62 -21.15
N LYS A 171 13.01 -6.89 -20.82
CA LYS A 171 13.95 -8.02 -20.91
C LYS A 171 14.52 -8.20 -22.32
N LYS A 172 13.76 -7.91 -23.38
CA LYS A 172 14.23 -7.96 -24.79
C LYS A 172 15.20 -6.85 -25.17
N ILE A 173 15.27 -5.77 -24.38
CA ILE A 173 16.17 -4.64 -24.63
C ILE A 173 17.46 -4.80 -23.84
N VAL A 174 17.37 -5.37 -22.64
CA VAL A 174 18.52 -5.58 -21.74
C VAL A 174 19.32 -6.84 -22.11
N ASN A 175 18.64 -7.90 -22.57
CA ASN A 175 19.25 -9.13 -23.06
C ASN A 175 19.45 -9.04 -24.57
#